data_AF-A0A0H5CLV5-F1
#
_entry.id   AF-A0A0H5CLV5-F1
#
_cell.length_a   1.000
_cell.length_b   1.000
_cell.length_c   1.000
_cell.angle_alpha   90.00
_cell.angle_beta   90.00
_cell.angle_gamma   90.00
#
_symmetry.space_group_name_H-M   'P 1'
#
loop_
_entity.id
_entity.type
_entity.pdbx_description
1 polymer ?
#
loop_
_entity_poly.entity_id
_entity_poly.type
_entity_poly.pdbx_seq_one_letter_code
_entity_poly.pdbx_strand_id
1 'polypeptide(L)'
;MLTLRLTAVAVLAVLLTGCGTDDKPTATPPPTKAEVVGSAPQDSPEKLYAEYVTRLSKADGAGTCALFTPGGVVAFEDEWRTEGCELVVTKAAGKIADVAAFAAKTTPKSNVKDSDTVVELSGCAVGGMKVLKSDKGWLIDAYRHPDAVAGC
;
A
#
# COMPACT_ATOMS: atom_id res chain seq x y z
N MET A 1 50.09 -15.26 25.04
CA MET A 1 49.27 -15.88 26.09
C MET A 1 48.73 -14.79 27.00
N LEU A 2 47.46 -14.41 26.88
CA LEU A 2 46.48 -14.35 27.98
C LEU A 2 45.11 -13.95 27.40
N THR A 3 44.11 -14.76 27.72
CA THR A 3 42.70 -14.71 27.34
C THR A 3 41.91 -13.83 28.31
N LEU A 4 40.88 -13.09 27.89
CA LEU A 4 39.67 -12.74 28.68
C LEU A 4 38.65 -12.03 27.73
N ARG A 5 37.62 -12.69 27.19
CA ARG A 5 36.26 -12.98 27.71
C ARG A 5 35.39 -11.78 28.11
N LEU A 6 34.29 -11.63 27.34
CA LEU A 6 32.91 -11.27 27.69
C LEU A 6 32.62 -10.18 28.72
N THR A 7 31.82 -9.18 28.31
CA THR A 7 30.72 -8.51 29.07
C THR A 7 30.14 -7.40 28.18
N ALA A 8 28.85 -7.06 28.11
CA ALA A 8 27.62 -7.57 28.69
C ALA A 8 26.47 -6.90 27.93
N VAL A 9 25.36 -7.62 27.74
CA VAL A 9 24.06 -7.04 27.39
C VAL A 9 23.55 -6.27 28.60
N ALA A 10 23.13 -5.02 28.42
CA ALA A 10 22.31 -4.30 29.39
C ALA A 10 21.12 -3.68 28.66
N VAL A 11 20.00 -4.39 28.69
CA VAL A 11 18.67 -3.82 28.51
C VAL A 11 18.38 -2.98 29.74
N LEU A 12 18.13 -1.68 29.56
CA LEU A 12 17.46 -0.89 30.59
C LEU A 12 16.25 -0.19 29.96
N ALA A 13 15.09 -0.80 30.16
CA ALA A 13 13.81 -0.12 30.08
C ALA A 13 13.72 0.88 31.24
N VAL A 14 13.47 2.14 30.94
CA VAL A 14 12.97 3.10 31.93
C VAL A 14 11.62 3.59 31.43
N LEU A 15 10.57 3.00 32.00
CA LEU A 15 9.21 3.49 31.94
C LEU A 15 9.02 4.53 33.06
N LEU A 16 8.49 5.68 32.65
CA LEU A 16 7.54 6.56 33.36
C LEU A 16 8.04 7.35 34.58
N THR A 17 8.03 8.68 34.45
CA THR A 17 7.20 9.57 35.28
C THR A 17 7.21 10.99 34.70
N GLY A 18 6.02 11.54 34.45
CA GLY A 18 5.86 12.92 33.98
C GLY A 18 4.43 13.22 33.54
N CYS A 19 3.48 13.18 34.48
CA CYS A 19 2.18 13.85 34.31
C CYS A 19 2.36 15.34 34.64
N GLY A 20 1.99 16.22 33.70
CA GLY A 20 1.94 17.67 33.90
C GLY A 20 1.44 18.37 32.65
N THR A 21 0.24 18.94 32.75
CA THR A 21 -0.68 19.46 31.73
C THR A 21 -0.20 20.70 30.96
N ASP A 22 -0.47 20.75 29.65
CA ASP A 22 -1.18 21.80 28.90
C ASP A 22 -0.70 21.98 27.44
N ASP A 23 -1.64 21.71 26.53
CA ASP A 23 -1.84 22.23 25.18
C ASP A 23 -0.66 22.73 24.33
N LYS A 24 -0.22 21.85 23.44
CA LYS A 24 -0.55 22.03 22.01
C LYS A 24 -0.47 20.67 21.31
N PRO A 25 -1.49 20.22 20.56
CA PRO A 25 -1.22 19.23 19.53
C PRO A 25 -0.20 19.89 18.61
N THR A 26 1.03 19.38 18.60
CA THR A 26 1.93 19.65 17.48
C THR A 26 1.20 19.05 16.30
N ALA A 27 0.46 19.89 15.59
CA ALA A 27 -0.21 19.53 14.36
C ALA A 27 0.87 18.90 13.51
N THR A 28 0.83 17.58 13.38
CA THR A 28 1.62 16.87 12.39
C THR A 28 1.34 17.62 11.10
N PRO A 29 2.36 18.25 10.48
CA PRO A 29 2.13 18.96 9.24
C PRO A 29 1.41 17.98 8.30
N PRO A 30 0.36 18.45 7.57
CA PRO A 30 -0.32 17.60 6.61
C PRO A 30 0.74 16.93 5.73
N PRO A 31 0.55 15.65 5.36
CA PRO A 31 1.59 14.85 4.72
C PRO A 31 2.21 15.70 3.60
N THR A 32 3.45 16.10 3.81
CA THR A 32 4.27 16.76 2.81
C THR A 32 4.18 15.86 1.59
N LYS A 33 3.68 16.40 0.46
CA LYS A 33 3.50 15.67 -0.81
C LYS A 33 4.53 14.56 -0.90
N ALA A 34 4.06 13.30 -0.80
CA ALA A 34 5.00 12.20 -0.71
C ALA A 34 5.87 12.20 -1.97
N GLU A 35 7.16 11.95 -1.76
CA GLU A 35 8.11 11.86 -2.85
C GLU A 35 7.62 10.79 -3.84
N VAL A 36 7.50 11.17 -5.11
CA VAL A 36 6.91 10.33 -6.14
C VAL A 36 7.92 9.26 -6.51
N VAL A 37 7.70 8.02 -6.07
CA VAL A 37 8.63 6.92 -6.39
C VAL A 37 8.00 5.83 -7.27
N GLY A 38 6.69 5.91 -7.56
CA GLY A 38 6.07 5.10 -8.62
C GLY A 38 6.33 5.70 -10.01
N SER A 39 6.56 4.84 -11.01
CA SER A 39 6.97 5.24 -12.36
C SER A 39 5.82 5.46 -13.34
N ALA A 40 4.58 5.15 -12.96
CA ALA A 40 3.38 5.30 -13.81
C ALA A 40 2.16 5.92 -13.08
N PRO A 41 2.27 7.14 -12.55
CA PRO A 41 1.15 7.81 -11.87
C PRO A 41 -0.04 8.07 -12.82
N GLN A 42 -1.26 8.13 -12.26
CA GLN A 42 -2.50 8.33 -13.02
C GLN A 42 -3.26 9.61 -12.62
N ASP A 43 -4.08 10.17 -13.51
CA ASP A 43 -4.71 11.48 -13.26
C ASP A 43 -5.76 11.48 -12.13
N SER A 44 -6.35 10.32 -11.83
CA SER A 44 -7.35 10.16 -10.77
C SER A 44 -7.24 8.80 -10.07
N PRO A 45 -7.74 8.68 -8.83
CA PRO A 45 -7.83 7.41 -8.11
C PRO A 45 -8.58 6.33 -8.90
N GLU A 46 -9.67 6.70 -9.57
CA GLU A 46 -10.50 5.77 -10.34
C GLU A 46 -9.76 5.27 -11.59
N LYS A 47 -9.03 6.16 -12.28
CA LYS A 47 -8.15 5.76 -13.40
C LYS A 47 -7.02 4.85 -12.92
N LEU A 48 -6.41 5.15 -11.77
CA LEU A 48 -5.39 4.29 -11.15
C LEU A 48 -5.90 2.88 -10.88
N TYR A 49 -7.08 2.77 -10.27
CA TYR A 49 -7.70 1.48 -10.01
C TYR A 49 -8.05 0.74 -11.31
N ALA A 50 -8.62 1.43 -12.31
CA ALA A 50 -8.93 0.82 -13.60
C ALA A 50 -7.68 0.32 -14.34
N GLU A 51 -6.58 1.08 -14.27
CA GLU A 51 -5.29 0.69 -14.84
C GLU A 51 -4.70 -0.52 -14.09
N TYR A 52 -4.74 -0.51 -12.76
CA TYR A 52 -4.32 -1.65 -11.94
C TYR A 52 -5.06 -2.93 -12.31
N VAL A 53 -6.40 -2.87 -12.37
CA VAL A 53 -7.24 -3.99 -12.80
C VAL A 53 -6.85 -4.46 -14.19
N THR A 54 -6.66 -3.54 -15.13
CA THR A 54 -6.34 -3.86 -16.53
C THR A 54 -4.98 -4.55 -16.67
N ARG A 55 -3.95 -4.10 -15.94
CA ARG A 55 -2.62 -4.72 -15.96
C ARG A 55 -2.61 -6.06 -15.24
N LEU A 56 -3.32 -6.16 -14.12
CA LEU A 56 -3.50 -7.42 -13.40
C LEU A 56 -4.21 -8.47 -14.26
N SER A 57 -5.22 -8.06 -15.02
CA SER A 57 -5.96 -8.90 -15.97
C SER A 57 -5.06 -9.48 -17.08
N LYS A 58 -3.93 -8.83 -17.38
CA LYS A 58 -2.96 -9.24 -18.39
C LYS A 58 -1.73 -9.93 -17.79
N ALA A 59 -1.70 -10.13 -16.47
CA ALA A 59 -0.52 -10.56 -15.72
C ALA A 59 0.73 -9.71 -16.03
N ASP A 60 0.55 -8.41 -16.29
CA ASP A 60 1.64 -7.47 -16.57
C ASP A 60 2.35 -7.09 -15.26
N GLY A 61 3.35 -7.88 -14.86
CA GLY A 61 4.12 -7.70 -13.63
C GLY A 61 4.75 -6.31 -13.56
N ALA A 62 5.70 -6.02 -14.44
CA ALA A 62 6.44 -4.76 -14.45
C ALA A 62 5.52 -3.54 -14.54
N GLY A 63 4.50 -3.58 -15.40
CA GLY A 63 3.55 -2.49 -15.53
C GLY A 63 2.67 -2.33 -14.28
N THR A 64 2.20 -3.41 -13.67
CA THR A 64 1.39 -3.32 -12.45
C THR A 64 2.22 -2.74 -11.30
N CYS A 65 3.46 -3.20 -11.13
CA CYS A 65 4.38 -2.73 -10.10
C CYS A 65 4.73 -1.24 -10.24
N ALA A 66 4.76 -0.72 -11.47
CA ALA A 66 4.99 0.71 -11.75
C ALA A 66 3.90 1.65 -11.20
N LEU A 67 2.72 1.12 -10.86
CA LEU A 67 1.60 1.88 -10.28
C LEU A 67 1.74 2.11 -8.77
N PHE A 68 2.68 1.41 -8.12
CA PHE A 68 2.89 1.47 -6.67
C PHE A 68 4.00 2.43 -6.30
N THR A 69 3.93 2.99 -5.09
CA THR A 69 5.10 3.51 -4.38
C THR A 69 5.96 2.30 -3.91
N PRO A 70 7.24 2.49 -3.56
CA PRO A 70 8.08 1.43 -2.97
C PRO A 70 7.47 0.86 -1.69
N GLY A 71 6.89 1.71 -0.84
CA GLY A 71 6.16 1.26 0.34
C GLY A 71 4.93 0.43 -0.03
N GLY A 72 4.21 0.85 -1.08
CA GLY A 72 3.08 0.09 -1.63
C GLY A 72 3.49 -1.27 -2.20
N VAL A 73 4.65 -1.38 -2.84
CA VAL A 73 5.19 -2.67 -3.30
C VAL A 73 5.44 -3.61 -2.12
N VAL A 74 6.10 -3.14 -1.07
CA VAL A 74 6.36 -3.94 0.14
C VAL A 74 5.04 -4.40 0.77
N ALA A 75 4.07 -3.50 0.93
CA ALA A 75 2.76 -3.86 1.46
C ALA A 75 2.02 -4.88 0.57
N PHE A 76 2.15 -4.77 -0.75
CA PHE A 76 1.55 -5.72 -1.69
C PHE A 76 2.17 -7.12 -1.57
N GLU A 77 3.49 -7.20 -1.44
CA GLU A 77 4.24 -8.44 -1.22
C GLU A 77 3.86 -9.10 0.11
N ASP A 78 3.74 -8.31 1.18
CA ASP A 78 3.35 -8.76 2.52
C ASP A 78 1.93 -9.36 2.54
N GLU A 79 0.96 -8.67 1.94
CA GLU A 79 -0.44 -9.13 1.86
C GLU A 79 -0.57 -10.46 1.12
N TRP A 80 0.22 -10.66 0.06
CA TRP A 80 0.24 -11.90 -0.70
C TRP A 80 1.21 -12.95 -0.16
N ARG A 81 2.02 -12.61 0.85
CA ARG A 81 3.06 -13.45 1.45
C ARG A 81 3.97 -14.04 0.37
N THR A 82 4.44 -13.19 -0.53
CA THR A 82 5.28 -13.59 -1.66
C THR A 82 6.19 -12.42 -1.99
N GLU A 83 7.50 -12.64 -1.89
CA GLU A 83 8.51 -11.63 -2.23
C GLU A 83 8.62 -11.48 -3.76
N GLY A 84 8.83 -10.24 -4.20
CA GLY A 84 8.96 -9.90 -5.61
C GLY A 84 7.61 -9.56 -6.26
N CYS A 85 7.39 -8.26 -6.44
CA CYS A 85 6.14 -7.70 -6.97
C CYS A 85 5.62 -8.39 -8.25
N GLU A 86 6.48 -8.70 -9.23
CA GLU A 86 6.03 -9.36 -10.47
C GLU A 86 5.50 -10.79 -10.22
N LEU A 87 6.08 -11.51 -9.26
CA LEU A 87 5.59 -12.82 -8.83
C LEU A 87 4.26 -12.70 -8.11
N VAL A 88 4.09 -11.67 -7.28
CA VAL A 88 2.80 -11.35 -6.65
C VAL A 88 1.74 -11.07 -7.71
N VAL A 89 2.05 -10.24 -8.72
CA VAL A 89 1.12 -9.94 -9.82
C VAL A 89 0.72 -11.21 -10.56
N THR A 90 1.68 -12.10 -10.84
CA THR A 90 1.40 -13.40 -11.50
C THR A 90 0.47 -14.26 -10.64
N LYS A 91 0.76 -14.34 -9.33
CA LYS A 91 -0.05 -15.09 -8.36
C LYS A 91 -1.47 -14.53 -8.24
N ALA A 92 -1.60 -13.21 -8.15
CA ALA A 92 -2.86 -12.51 -8.05
C ALA A 92 -3.69 -12.64 -9.33
N ALA A 93 -3.07 -12.50 -10.50
CA ALA A 93 -3.71 -12.71 -11.80
C ALA A 93 -4.23 -14.15 -11.94
N GLY A 94 -3.46 -15.14 -11.47
CA GLY A 94 -3.87 -16.56 -11.49
C GLY A 94 -5.07 -16.90 -10.62
N LYS A 95 -5.51 -16.01 -9.71
CA LYS A 95 -6.73 -16.16 -8.92
C LYS A 95 -7.98 -15.62 -9.62
N ILE A 96 -7.83 -14.94 -10.75
CA ILE A 96 -8.93 -14.37 -11.52
C ILE A 96 -9.48 -15.46 -12.44
N ALA A 97 -10.54 -16.14 -12.01
CA ALA A 97 -11.16 -17.24 -12.77
C ALA A 97 -11.76 -16.79 -14.13
N ASP A 98 -12.23 -15.54 -14.21
CA ASP A 98 -12.72 -14.94 -15.45
C ASP A 98 -12.24 -13.48 -15.54
N VAL A 99 -11.17 -13.29 -16.32
CA VAL A 99 -10.51 -12.00 -16.55
C VAL A 99 -11.43 -10.98 -17.23
N ALA A 100 -12.32 -11.43 -18.12
CA ALA A 100 -13.23 -10.55 -18.85
C ALA A 100 -14.39 -10.09 -17.96
N ALA A 101 -14.97 -11.01 -17.17
CA ALA A 101 -15.98 -10.65 -16.17
C ALA A 101 -15.39 -9.81 -15.03
N PHE A 102 -14.12 -10.03 -14.69
CA PHE A 102 -13.38 -9.27 -13.69
C PHE A 102 -13.26 -7.80 -14.09
N ALA A 103 -12.70 -7.51 -15.28
CA ALA A 103 -12.54 -6.15 -15.78
C ALA A 103 -13.89 -5.40 -15.96
N ALA A 104 -14.95 -6.13 -16.37
CA ALA A 104 -16.28 -5.55 -16.59
C ALA A 104 -17.05 -5.23 -15.30
N LYS A 105 -16.70 -5.84 -14.15
CA LYS A 105 -17.42 -5.68 -12.86
C LYS A 105 -16.69 -4.79 -11.86
N THR A 106 -15.48 -4.37 -12.16
CA THR A 106 -14.60 -3.61 -11.27
C THR A 106 -14.86 -2.11 -11.32
N THR A 107 -16.00 -1.67 -10.80
CA THR A 107 -16.16 -0.29 -10.34
C THR A 107 -15.73 -0.23 -8.88
N PRO A 108 -14.65 0.49 -8.52
CA PRO A 108 -14.23 0.59 -7.13
C PRO A 108 -15.31 1.31 -6.32
N LYS A 109 -15.63 0.78 -5.14
CA LYS A 109 -16.30 1.58 -4.11
C LYS A 109 -15.24 2.46 -3.47
N SER A 110 -15.44 3.78 -3.50
CA SER A 110 -14.64 4.72 -2.70
C SER A 110 -15.24 4.75 -1.30
N ASN A 111 -14.50 4.18 -0.33
CA ASN A 111 -15.03 4.01 1.03
C ASN A 111 -14.58 5.11 1.98
N VAL A 112 -13.42 5.73 1.73
CA VAL A 112 -12.85 6.78 2.60
C VAL A 112 -12.08 7.78 1.74
N LYS A 113 -12.45 9.07 1.83
CA LYS A 113 -11.66 10.20 1.33
C LYS A 113 -11.07 10.90 2.55
N ASP A 114 -9.93 10.42 3.03
CA ASP A 114 -9.32 10.95 4.25
C ASP A 114 -8.66 12.32 4.03
N SER A 115 -8.50 12.75 2.77
CA SER A 115 -8.13 14.11 2.35
C SER A 115 -8.09 14.21 0.82
N ASP A 116 -7.87 15.41 0.26
CA ASP A 116 -7.56 15.60 -1.18
C ASP A 116 -6.26 14.92 -1.63
N THR A 117 -5.55 14.26 -0.70
CA THR A 117 -4.25 13.62 -0.92
C THR A 117 -4.25 12.11 -0.71
N VAL A 118 -5.29 11.54 -0.08
CA VAL A 118 -5.37 10.11 0.23
C VAL A 118 -6.80 9.61 -0.01
N VAL A 119 -6.92 8.56 -0.81
CA VAL A 119 -8.21 7.92 -1.12
C VAL A 119 -8.11 6.43 -0.92
N GLU A 120 -9.13 5.82 -0.29
CA GLU A 120 -9.27 4.38 -0.21
C GLU A 120 -10.31 3.88 -1.22
N LEU A 121 -9.90 2.89 -2.02
CA LEU A 121 -10.72 2.24 -3.02
C LEU A 121 -10.77 0.74 -2.70
N SER A 122 -11.91 0.10 -2.92
CA SER A 122 -12.03 -1.36 -2.74
C SER A 122 -12.88 -2.03 -3.81
N GLY A 123 -12.51 -3.25 -4.16
CA GLY A 123 -13.35 -4.17 -4.90
C GLY A 123 -13.16 -5.61 -4.45
N CYS A 124 -14.28 -6.34 -4.31
CA CYS A 124 -14.32 -7.68 -3.74
C CYS A 124 -13.44 -8.71 -4.46
N ALA A 125 -13.18 -8.51 -5.75
CA ALA A 125 -12.36 -9.43 -6.54
C ALA A 125 -10.88 -9.03 -6.58
N VAL A 126 -10.54 -7.76 -6.34
CA VAL A 126 -9.19 -7.22 -6.61
C VAL A 126 -8.43 -6.82 -5.35
N GLY A 127 -9.14 -6.62 -4.23
CA GLY A 127 -8.58 -6.08 -3.00
C GLY A 127 -8.95 -4.63 -2.73
N GLY A 128 -8.43 -4.13 -1.62
CA GLY A 128 -8.47 -2.73 -1.24
C GLY A 128 -7.14 -2.04 -1.55
N MET A 129 -7.17 -0.76 -1.89
CA MET A 129 -5.98 0.04 -2.07
C MET A 129 -6.13 1.40 -1.42
N LYS A 130 -5.08 1.82 -0.73
CA LYS A 130 -4.88 3.20 -0.33
C LYS A 130 -4.01 3.86 -1.39
N VAL A 131 -4.52 4.92 -1.99
CA VAL A 131 -3.82 5.67 -3.03
C VAL A 131 -3.45 7.05 -2.54
N LEU A 132 -2.29 7.53 -2.96
CA LEU A 132 -1.71 8.78 -2.53
C LEU A 132 -1.48 9.71 -3.73
N LYS A 133 -1.83 10.98 -3.56
CA LYS A 133 -1.64 12.02 -4.57
C LYS A 133 -0.21 12.54 -4.53
N SER A 134 0.43 12.51 -5.68
CA SER A 134 1.77 13.03 -5.93
C SER A 134 1.71 14.22 -6.90
N ASP A 135 2.84 14.90 -7.14
CA ASP A 135 2.94 15.97 -8.14
C ASP A 135 2.69 15.51 -9.58
N LYS A 136 2.88 14.22 -9.84
CA LYS A 136 2.74 13.63 -11.18
C LYS A 136 1.43 12.85 -11.37
N GLY A 137 0.59 12.77 -10.33
CA GLY A 137 -0.66 12.00 -10.32
C GLY A 137 -0.76 11.07 -9.11
N TRP A 138 -1.64 10.08 -9.17
CA TRP A 138 -1.96 9.16 -8.09
C TRP A 138 -1.17 7.86 -8.22
N LEU A 139 -0.73 7.31 -7.08
CA LEU A 139 -0.02 6.03 -6.96
C LEU A 139 -0.61 5.19 -5.82
N ILE A 140 -0.41 3.87 -5.88
CA ILE A 140 -0.84 2.94 -4.82
C ILE A 140 0.21 2.93 -3.71
N ASP A 141 -0.21 3.25 -2.49
CA ASP A 141 0.67 3.38 -1.32
C ASP A 141 0.52 2.22 -0.34
N ALA A 142 -0.65 1.57 -0.31
CA ALA A 142 -0.87 0.33 0.41
C ALA A 142 -1.93 -0.52 -0.28
N TYR A 143 -1.86 -1.82 -0.04
CA TYR A 143 -2.80 -2.80 -0.56
C TYR A 143 -3.41 -3.63 0.58
N ARG A 144 -4.60 -4.18 0.34
CA ARG A 144 -5.27 -5.17 1.19
C ARG A 144 -5.80 -6.29 0.29
N HIS A 145 -5.52 -7.53 0.65
CA HIS A 145 -5.97 -8.71 -0.08
C HIS A 145 -7.51 -8.75 -0.23
N PRO A 146 -8.07 -9.33 -1.32
CA PRO A 146 -9.53 -9.44 -1.51
C PRO A 146 -10.27 -10.00 -0.29
N ASP A 147 -9.73 -11.03 0.33
CA ASP A 147 -10.31 -11.69 1.52
C ASP A 147 -10.37 -10.77 2.76
N ALA A 148 -9.62 -9.67 2.78
CA ALA A 148 -9.60 -8.68 3.86
C ALA A 148 -10.53 -7.47 3.59
N VAL A 149 -11.19 -7.42 2.43
CA VAL A 149 -12.15 -6.36 2.10
C VAL A 149 -13.50 -6.69 2.72
N ALA A 150 -13.90 -5.93 3.74
CA ALA A 150 -15.19 -6.09 4.40
C ALA A 150 -16.37 -5.66 3.49
N GLY A 151 -17.52 -6.32 3.63
CA GLY A 151 -18.74 -5.98 2.87
C GLY A 151 -18.79 -6.56 1.45
N CYS A 152 -17.98 -7.59 1.24
CA CYS A 152 -18.01 -8.57 0.17
C CYS A 152 -18.46 -9.90 0.80
#